data_AF-A0A2N2Q121-F1
#
_entry.id   AF-A0A2N2Q121-F1
#
_cell.length_a   1.000
_cell.length_b   1.000
_cell.length_c   1.000
_cell.angle_alpha   90.00
_cell.angle_beta   90.00
_cell.angle_gamma   90.00
#
_symmetry.space_group_name_H-M   'P 1'
#
loop_
_entity.id
_entity.type
_entity.pdbx_description
1 polymer ?
#
loop_
_entity_poly.entity_id
_entity_poly.type
_entity_poly.pdbx_seq_one_letter_code
_entity_poly.pdbx_strand_id
1 'polypeptide(L)'
;MKKITKAVFPVAGLGTRFLPATKASPKEMLPIVDIPLIQYAAEEAIAAGVTELVFVTGRNKRSIPDHFDTSFELEAKLEASGKAEVLEAIRKILPKG
;
A
#
# COMPACT_ATOMS: atom_id res chain seq x y z
N MET A 1 15.72 16.27 20.55
CA MET A 1 15.04 16.25 19.22
C MET A 1 13.64 15.67 19.40
N LYS A 2 12.61 16.18 18.71
CA LYS A 2 11.29 15.52 18.72
C LYS A 2 11.39 14.21 17.94
N LYS A 3 10.77 13.13 18.44
CA LYS A 3 10.72 11.83 17.74
C LYS A 3 9.96 12.02 16.42
N ILE A 4 10.52 11.50 15.32
CA ILE A 4 9.83 11.45 14.03
C ILE A 4 8.84 10.29 14.11
N THR A 5 7.54 10.60 13.99
CA THR A 5 6.46 9.60 14.10
C THR A 5 5.56 9.56 12.87
N LYS A 6 5.72 10.49 11.93
CA LYS A 6 4.86 10.63 10.74
C LYS A 6 5.69 10.63 9.46
N ALA A 7 5.19 9.97 8.42
CA ALA A 7 5.72 10.03 7.06
C ALA A 7 4.62 10.47 6.09
N VAL A 8 4.95 11.38 5.17
CA VAL A 8 4.00 11.93 4.18
C VAL A 8 4.35 11.41 2.79
N PHE A 9 3.38 10.80 2.12
CA PHE A 9 3.51 10.18 0.80
C PHE A 9 2.71 10.98 -0.24
N PRO A 10 3.36 11.83 -1.05
CA PRO A 10 2.69 12.53 -2.15
C PRO A 10 2.44 11.59 -3.34
N VAL A 11 1.22 11.08 -3.46
CA VAL A 11 0.84 10.02 -4.43
C VAL A 11 -0.26 10.45 -5.41
N ALA A 12 -0.44 11.76 -5.59
CA ALA A 12 -1.48 12.34 -6.45
C ALA A 12 -1.09 12.45 -7.94
N GLY A 13 0.14 12.11 -8.32
CA GLY A 13 0.66 12.32 -9.68
C GLY A 13 0.03 11.41 -10.75
N LEU A 14 -0.14 11.92 -11.98
CA LEU A 14 -0.76 11.17 -13.09
C LEU A 14 0.11 10.05 -13.68
N GLY A 15 1.43 10.07 -13.45
CA GLY A 15 2.33 9.02 -13.94
C GLY A 15 2.47 8.95 -15.46
N THR A 16 2.43 10.09 -16.16
CA THR A 16 2.41 10.17 -17.64
C THR A 16 3.59 9.48 -18.34
N ARG A 17 4.74 9.36 -17.66
CA ARG A 17 5.93 8.64 -18.18
C ARG A 17 5.75 7.12 -18.29
N PHE A 18 4.72 6.58 -17.65
CA PHE A 18 4.41 5.15 -17.61
C PHE A 18 3.10 4.83 -18.33
N LEU A 19 2.65 5.71 -19.23
CA LEU A 19 1.52 5.39 -20.11
C LEU A 19 1.92 4.26 -21.08
N PRO A 20 0.99 3.36 -21.43
CA PRO A 20 -0.43 3.39 -21.09
C PRO A 20 -0.79 2.78 -19.72
N ALA A 21 0.16 2.14 -19.03
CA ALA A 21 -0.11 1.40 -17.78
C ALA A 21 -0.74 2.30 -16.70
N THR A 22 -0.32 3.55 -16.62
CA THR A 22 -0.82 4.51 -15.62
C THR A 22 -2.16 5.17 -15.96
N LYS A 23 -2.79 4.80 -17.07
CA LYS A 23 -4.11 5.34 -17.46
C LYS A 23 -5.18 5.02 -16.42
N ALA A 24 -5.14 3.82 -15.85
CA ALA A 24 -6.13 3.32 -14.89
C ALA A 24 -5.52 2.89 -13.55
N SER A 25 -4.23 2.59 -13.52
CA SER A 25 -3.52 2.21 -12.29
C SER A 25 -2.58 3.33 -11.84
N PRO A 26 -2.53 3.68 -10.55
CA PRO A 26 -1.53 4.62 -10.04
C PRO A 26 -0.11 4.13 -10.34
N LYS A 27 0.83 5.04 -10.65
CA LYS A 27 2.24 4.65 -10.82
C LYS A 27 2.81 4.02 -9.54
N GLU A 28 2.30 4.44 -8.38
CA GLU A 28 2.68 3.96 -7.05
C GLU A 28 2.20 2.51 -6.80
N MET A 29 1.22 2.04 -7.57
CA MET A 29 0.70 0.68 -7.54
C MET A 29 1.37 -0.25 -8.56
N LEU A 30 2.34 0.23 -9.34
CA LEU A 30 3.10 -0.63 -10.24
C LEU A 30 3.95 -1.60 -9.39
N PRO A 31 3.90 -2.92 -9.66
CA PRO A 31 4.61 -3.89 -8.85
C PRO A 31 6.10 -3.97 -9.24
N ILE A 32 6.96 -4.15 -8.24
CA ILE A 32 8.27 -4.76 -8.43
C ILE A 32 8.09 -6.23 -8.03
N VAL A 33 8.13 -7.12 -9.04
CA VAL A 33 7.73 -8.53 -8.92
C VAL A 33 6.24 -8.63 -8.58
N ASP A 34 5.88 -8.66 -7.31
CA ASP A 34 4.52 -8.85 -6.78
C ASP A 34 4.12 -7.79 -5.73
N ILE A 35 5.06 -6.93 -5.31
CA ILE A 35 4.83 -5.91 -4.28
C ILE A 35 4.72 -4.52 -4.93
N PRO A 36 3.66 -3.73 -4.66
CA PRO A 36 3.53 -2.36 -5.14
C PRO A 36 4.65 -1.43 -4.64
N LEU A 37 5.09 -0.49 -5.49
CA LEU A 37 6.09 0.53 -5.11
C LEU A 37 5.76 1.25 -3.80
N ILE A 38 4.49 1.57 -3.56
CA ILE A 38 4.06 2.28 -2.35
C ILE A 38 4.24 1.45 -1.07
N GLN A 39 4.13 0.12 -1.17
CA GLN A 39 4.29 -0.77 -0.03
C GLN A 39 5.74 -0.77 0.46
N TYR A 40 6.72 -0.84 -0.45
CA TYR A 40 8.14 -0.72 -0.08
C TYR A 40 8.43 0.59 0.68
N ALA A 41 7.88 1.71 0.22
CA ALA A 41 8.09 3.00 0.88
C ALA A 41 7.40 3.08 2.25
N ALA A 42 6.25 2.43 2.41
CA ALA A 42 5.55 2.33 3.69
C ALA A 42 6.33 1.45 4.68
N GLU A 43 6.78 0.26 4.24
CA GLU A 43 7.59 -0.66 5.03
C GLU A 43 8.91 0.00 5.49
N GLU A 44 9.56 0.77 4.62
CA GLU A 44 10.75 1.55 4.96
C GLU A 44 10.46 2.57 6.07
N ALA A 45 9.36 3.31 5.96
CA ALA A 45 8.97 4.28 6.99
C ALA A 45 8.67 3.60 8.35
N ILE A 46 7.97 2.46 8.31
CA ILE A 46 7.68 1.66 9.51
C ILE A 46 8.97 1.15 10.15
N ALA A 47 9.91 0.62 9.35
CA ALA A 47 11.21 0.17 9.82
C ALA A 47 12.04 1.31 10.44
N ALA A 48 11.86 2.54 9.97
CA ALA A 48 12.45 3.75 10.55
C ALA A 48 11.76 4.24 11.84
N GLY A 49 10.69 3.56 12.29
CA GLY A 49 9.97 3.87 13.53
C GLY A 49 8.82 4.88 13.38
N VAL A 50 8.35 5.11 12.14
CA VAL A 50 7.14 5.90 11.87
C VAL A 50 5.91 5.08 12.24
N THR A 51 4.95 5.73 12.91
CA THR A 51 3.68 5.11 13.35
C THR A 51 2.47 5.65 12.60
N GLU A 52 2.62 6.75 11.86
CA GLU A 52 1.53 7.39 11.11
C GLU A 52 1.96 7.63 9.66
N LEU A 53 1.29 6.96 8.73
CA LEU A 53 1.48 7.13 7.30
C LEU A 53 0.39 8.06 6.76
N VAL A 54 0.81 9.16 6.13
CA VAL A 54 -0.10 10.20 5.62
C VAL A 54 -0.01 10.22 4.10
N PHE A 55 -1.04 9.72 3.42
CA PHE A 55 -1.10 9.70 1.96
C PHE A 55 -1.81 10.95 1.41
N VAL A 56 -1.11 11.71 0.57
CA VAL A 56 -1.70 12.84 -0.17
C VAL A 56 -2.12 12.34 -1.55
N THR A 57 -3.41 11.99 -1.68
CA THR A 57 -3.97 11.31 -2.85
C THR A 57 -4.77 12.25 -3.78
N GLY A 58 -5.09 11.80 -5.00
CA GLY A 58 -6.03 12.47 -5.92
C GLY A 58 -7.30 11.62 -6.18
N ARG A 59 -8.28 12.17 -6.92
CA ARG A 59 -9.59 11.52 -7.17
C ARG A 59 -9.51 10.10 -7.76
N ASN A 60 -8.51 9.83 -8.60
CA ASN A 60 -8.35 8.55 -9.30
C ASN A 60 -7.35 7.60 -8.62
N LYS A 61 -7.12 7.76 -7.31
CA LYS A 61 -6.06 7.05 -6.56
C LYS A 61 -6.60 6.16 -5.43
N ARG A 62 -7.87 5.74 -5.49
CA ARG A 62 -8.53 4.92 -4.46
C ARG A 62 -7.82 3.60 -4.17
N SER A 63 -7.20 2.98 -5.18
CA SER A 63 -6.46 1.74 -4.99
C SER A 63 -5.24 1.84 -4.07
N ILE A 64 -4.75 3.05 -3.77
CA ILE A 64 -3.64 3.23 -2.82
C ILE A 64 -4.12 3.00 -1.38
N PRO A 65 -5.08 3.77 -0.82
CA PRO A 65 -5.59 3.49 0.52
C PRO A 65 -6.22 2.10 0.62
N ASP A 66 -6.94 1.63 -0.41
CA ASP A 66 -7.56 0.29 -0.40
C ASP A 66 -6.52 -0.84 -0.25
N HIS A 67 -5.28 -0.65 -0.74
CA HIS A 67 -4.19 -1.62 -0.60
C HIS A 67 -3.71 -1.77 0.85
N PHE A 68 -3.80 -0.69 1.63
CA PHE A 68 -3.41 -0.67 3.04
C PHE A 68 -4.58 -0.92 3.99
N ASP A 69 -5.80 -0.98 3.47
CA ASP A 69 -7.01 -1.26 4.25
C ASP A 69 -7.30 -2.77 4.31
N THR A 70 -8.09 -3.16 5.31
CA THR A 70 -8.47 -4.56 5.51
C THR A 70 -9.53 -4.98 4.50
N SER A 71 -9.24 -5.99 3.68
CA SER A 71 -10.20 -6.56 2.73
C SER A 71 -10.90 -7.79 3.31
N PHE A 72 -11.94 -7.58 4.11
CA PHE A 72 -12.68 -8.66 4.79
C PHE A 72 -13.18 -9.76 3.84
N GLU A 73 -13.70 -9.38 2.67
CA GLU A 73 -14.20 -10.35 1.69
C GLU A 73 -13.06 -11.21 1.11
N LEU A 74 -11.91 -10.60 0.84
CA LEU A 74 -10.74 -11.32 0.32
C LEU A 74 -10.15 -12.25 1.39
N GLU A 75 -10.01 -11.76 2.62
CA GLU A 75 -9.51 -12.55 3.74
C GLU A 75 -10.38 -13.78 3.99
N ALA A 76 -11.70 -13.60 4.09
CA ALA A 76 -12.64 -14.70 4.31
C ALA A 76 -12.57 -15.75 3.18
N LYS A 77 -12.42 -15.30 1.93
CA LYS A 77 -12.25 -16.22 0.78
C LYS A 77 -10.94 -16.99 0.85
N LEU A 78 -9.84 -16.35 1.23
CA LEU A 78 -8.52 -17.00 1.36
C LEU A 78 -8.50 -18.01 2.51
N GLU A 79 -9.13 -17.65 3.63
CA GLU A 79 -9.31 -18.52 4.80
C GLU A 79 -10.14 -19.75 4.44
N ALA A 80 -11.30 -19.56 3.81
CA ALA A 80 -12.15 -20.66 3.34
C ALA A 80 -11.46 -21.56 2.30
N SER A 81 -10.55 -21.00 1.50
CA SER A 81 -9.78 -21.74 0.48
C SER A 81 -8.50 -22.39 1.04
N GLY A 82 -8.22 -22.28 2.34
CA GLY A 82 -7.03 -22.83 2.99
C GLY A 82 -5.70 -22.19 2.55
N LYS A 83 -5.73 -20.97 1.98
CA LYS A 83 -4.54 -20.28 1.46
C LYS A 83 -3.82 -19.48 2.55
N ALA A 84 -3.37 -20.16 3.60
CA ALA A 84 -2.82 -19.54 4.81
C ALA A 84 -1.62 -18.62 4.54
N GLU A 85 -0.69 -19.02 3.67
CA GLU A 85 0.51 -18.21 3.36
C GLU A 85 0.14 -16.87 2.71
N VAL A 86 -0.80 -16.89 1.77
CA VAL A 86 -1.27 -15.68 1.07
C VAL A 86 -2.07 -14.80 2.02
N LEU A 87 -2.91 -15.39 2.87
CA LEU A 87 -3.67 -14.68 3.91
C LEU A 87 -2.73 -13.95 4.89
N GLU A 88 -1.67 -14.62 5.33
CA GLU A 88 -0.67 -14.02 6.21
C GLU A 88 0.12 -12.90 5.52
N ALA A 89 0.40 -13.03 4.22
CA ALA A 89 1.08 -11.98 3.47
C ALA A 89 0.25 -10.69 3.41
N ILE A 90 -1.06 -10.79 3.12
CA ILE A 90 -1.93 -9.60 3.04
C ILE A 90 -2.17 -8.96 4.42
N ARG A 91 -2.26 -9.76 5.48
CA ARG A 91 -2.44 -9.27 6.86
C ARG A 91 -1.22 -8.53 7.42
N LYS A 92 -0.04 -8.74 6.82
CA LYS A 92 1.23 -8.15 7.25
C LYS A 92 1.58 -6.83 6.57
N ILE A 93 0.76 -6.36 5.62
CA ILE A 93 1.00 -5.11 4.88
C ILE A 93 1.16 -3.91 5.83
N LEU A 94 0.40 -3.88 6.94
CA LEU A 94 0.61 -2.93 8.03
C LEU A 94 0.81 -3.67 9.36
N PRO A 95 1.70 -3.19 10.25
CA PRO A 95 1.83 -3.71 11.59
C PRO A 95 0.51 -3.49 12.35
N LYS A 96 0.16 -4.43 13.23
CA LYS A 96 -0.96 -4.25 14.16
C LYS A 96 -0.64 -3.06 15.07
N GLY A 97 -1.44 -2.00 14.92
CA GLY A 97 -1.42 -0.82 15.80
C GLY A 97 -1.96 -1.13 17.18
#